data_AF-A0A9R0WLH5-F1
#
_entry.id   AF-A0A9R0WLH5-F1
#
_cell.length_a   1.000
_cell.length_b   1.000
_cell.length_c   1.000
_cell.angle_alpha   90.00
_cell.angle_beta   90.00
_cell.angle_gamma   90.00
#
_symmetry.space_group_name_H-M   'P 1'
#
loop_
_entity.id
_entity.type
_entity.pdbx_description
1 polymer ?
#
loop_
_entity_poly.entity_id
_entity_poly.type
_entity_poly.pdbx_seq_one_letter_code
_entity_poly.pdbx_strand_id
1 'polypeptide(L)'
;MALGDLMASRLVHSSSSSSSSSLPTPSLAAVNHQTDRVDGELPVANGPELRREDAGEEDEEGRAVALVPCLPQVVVLCEQRHEGFNEAAVAAAAGPSTSGLVSKWRPKDRMKTGCVALVLCLNISVDPPDVIKISPCARMECWIDPFSMPPPKALENIGKTLHSQYERWQPKARYKLQLDPTVEEVKKLCNTCRKYARSERVLFHYNGHGVPKPTANGEIWMFNKSYTQYIPLPITDLDSWLKTPSIYVFDCSAAGMIVKAFLERLDWSSSSSASSVKDCILLAACEAHQTLPQSAEYPADVFTACLTTPIKMALHWFCKRSLLSGSLDHSLIDQIPGRQNDRKTLLGELNWIFTAITDTIAWNVLPHGTEGHLS
;
A
#
# COMPACT_ATOMS: atom_id res chain seq x y z
N MET A 1 53.10 -34.32 19.94
CA MET A 1 52.70 -34.08 21.34
C MET A 1 51.21 -33.79 21.33
N ALA A 2 50.44 -34.62 22.02
CA ALA A 2 49.00 -34.57 22.12
C ALA A 2 48.59 -33.82 23.39
N LEU A 3 47.46 -33.10 23.32
CA LEU A 3 46.48 -32.79 24.38
C LEU A 3 45.42 -31.90 23.68
N GLY A 4 44.11 -32.17 23.67
CA GLY A 4 43.27 -32.86 24.63
C GLY A 4 42.23 -31.86 25.15
N ASP A 5 40.97 -32.05 24.70
CA ASP A 5 39.67 -31.53 25.15
C ASP A 5 39.55 -30.44 26.23
N LEU A 6 38.63 -29.50 25.99
CA LEU A 6 37.52 -29.23 26.92
C LEU A 6 36.42 -28.37 26.29
N MET A 7 35.25 -29.00 26.11
CA MET A 7 33.96 -28.34 25.92
C MET A 7 33.56 -27.55 27.16
N ALA A 8 32.93 -26.39 26.96
CA ALA A 8 32.11 -25.74 27.98
C ALA A 8 30.82 -25.21 27.35
N SER A 9 29.81 -26.08 27.36
CA SER A 9 28.41 -25.74 27.15
C SER A 9 27.90 -24.91 28.34
N ARG A 10 27.27 -23.76 28.10
CA ARG A 10 26.45 -23.08 29.10
C ARG A 10 25.03 -22.91 28.57
N LEU A 11 24.24 -23.95 28.80
CA LEU A 11 22.80 -23.88 29.00
C LEU A 11 22.55 -23.27 30.39
N VAL A 12 21.72 -22.24 30.47
CA VAL A 12 21.07 -21.87 31.74
C VAL A 12 19.57 -22.01 31.52
N HIS A 13 19.02 -23.08 32.08
CA HIS A 13 17.61 -23.25 32.34
C HIS A 13 17.22 -22.43 33.58
N SER A 14 16.07 -21.77 33.53
CA SER A 14 15.28 -21.48 34.72
C SER A 14 13.83 -21.84 34.43
N SER A 15 13.35 -22.91 35.05
CA SER A 15 11.99 -23.41 35.01
C SER A 15 11.25 -23.05 36.30
N SER A 16 10.06 -22.46 36.13
CA SER A 16 8.77 -22.75 36.80
C SER A 16 8.68 -23.04 38.30
N SER A 17 7.76 -22.31 38.95
CA SER A 17 6.59 -22.82 39.72
C SER A 17 5.81 -21.62 40.30
N SER A 18 4.50 -21.58 40.57
CA SER A 18 3.24 -22.13 40.04
C SER A 18 2.19 -21.95 41.15
N SER A 19 1.03 -21.32 40.87
CA SER A 19 -0.31 -21.48 41.50
C SER A 19 -1.15 -20.20 41.29
N SER A 20 -2.46 -20.14 41.05
CA SER A 20 -3.56 -21.10 40.77
C SER A 20 -4.88 -20.31 40.74
N SER A 21 -5.81 -20.55 39.80
CA SER A 21 -7.29 -20.42 39.90
C SER A 21 -7.93 -20.48 38.50
N SER A 22 -8.47 -21.62 38.05
CA SER A 22 -9.86 -22.12 38.14
C SER A 22 -10.91 -21.44 37.23
N LEU A 23 -11.34 -22.19 36.20
CA LEU A 23 -12.48 -21.98 35.28
C LEU A 23 -13.76 -22.67 35.79
N PRO A 24 -14.92 -22.43 35.14
CA PRO A 24 -15.77 -23.55 34.74
C PRO A 24 -16.23 -23.52 33.25
N THR A 25 -16.50 -24.73 32.76
CA THR A 25 -16.84 -25.24 31.41
C THR A 25 -18.26 -24.94 30.89
N PRO A 26 -18.61 -25.30 29.64
CA PRO A 26 -19.35 -26.57 29.42
C PRO A 26 -19.00 -27.37 28.14
N SER A 27 -19.64 -28.55 28.05
CA SER A 27 -19.30 -29.80 27.36
C SER A 27 -19.85 -30.00 25.94
N LEU A 28 -19.21 -30.93 25.22
CA LEU A 28 -19.53 -31.55 23.93
C LEU A 28 -20.72 -32.53 23.95
N ALA A 29 -21.43 -32.63 22.82
CA ALA A 29 -22.01 -33.82 22.15
C ALA A 29 -23.05 -33.33 21.10
N ALA A 30 -23.27 -33.87 19.90
CA ALA A 30 -22.67 -34.88 19.03
C ALA A 30 -23.30 -34.64 17.64
N VAL A 31 -22.54 -34.78 16.56
CA VAL A 31 -23.05 -34.71 15.18
C VAL A 31 -23.18 -36.14 14.67
N ASN A 32 -24.33 -36.47 14.06
CA ASN A 32 -24.47 -37.67 13.22
C ASN A 32 -24.97 -37.26 11.82
N HIS A 33 -24.25 -37.75 10.81
CA HIS A 33 -24.47 -37.56 9.38
C HIS A 33 -25.61 -38.43 8.83
N GLN A 34 -26.33 -37.93 7.82
CA GLN A 34 -26.68 -38.62 6.54
C GLN A 34 -27.53 -37.67 5.66
N THR A 35 -27.01 -37.23 4.49
CA THR A 35 -27.37 -37.65 3.10
C THR A 35 -28.86 -37.43 2.78
N ASP A 36 -29.31 -36.80 1.69
CA ASP A 36 -28.83 -36.73 0.31
C ASP A 36 -29.69 -35.68 -0.45
N ARG A 37 -29.14 -35.08 -1.52
CA ARG A 37 -29.72 -34.78 -2.87
C ARG A 37 -31.22 -34.34 -3.01
N VAL A 38 -31.69 -33.50 -3.95
CA VAL A 38 -31.24 -32.82 -5.18
C VAL A 38 -32.45 -32.00 -5.72
N ASP A 39 -32.17 -30.95 -6.49
CA ASP A 39 -33.00 -30.21 -7.48
C ASP A 39 -34.25 -29.38 -7.06
N GLY A 40 -34.15 -28.07 -7.35
CA GLY A 40 -34.77 -27.49 -8.55
C GLY A 40 -36.27 -27.15 -8.56
N GLU A 41 -36.55 -25.91 -8.98
CA GLU A 41 -37.81 -25.41 -9.57
C GLU A 41 -38.92 -24.85 -8.63
N LEU A 42 -39.17 -23.54 -8.78
CA LEU A 42 -40.47 -22.85 -8.59
C LEU A 42 -41.51 -23.46 -9.57
N PRO A 43 -42.86 -23.32 -9.45
CA PRO A 43 -43.56 -22.11 -8.96
C PRO A 43 -45.04 -22.29 -8.43
N VAL A 44 -45.70 -21.14 -8.18
CA VAL A 44 -47.14 -20.80 -8.36
C VAL A 44 -48.25 -21.35 -7.41
N ALA A 45 -49.14 -20.39 -7.13
CA ALA A 45 -50.41 -20.33 -6.41
C ALA A 45 -51.44 -21.47 -6.53
N ASN A 46 -52.28 -21.57 -5.49
CA ASN A 46 -53.74 -21.75 -5.57
C ASN A 46 -54.39 -21.40 -4.20
N GLY A 47 -55.50 -20.64 -4.21
CA GLY A 47 -56.40 -20.47 -3.05
C GLY A 47 -57.50 -21.53 -3.03
N PRO A 48 -58.53 -21.42 -2.15
CA PRO A 48 -59.78 -22.15 -2.34
C PRO A 48 -61.05 -21.26 -2.40
N GLU A 49 -62.04 -21.81 -3.10
CA GLU A 49 -63.34 -21.31 -3.55
C GLU A 49 -64.51 -21.36 -2.53
N LEU A 50 -65.44 -20.41 -2.74
CA LEU A 50 -66.92 -20.45 -2.80
C LEU A 50 -67.81 -21.16 -1.76
N ARG A 51 -68.86 -20.42 -1.32
CA ARG A 51 -70.27 -20.87 -1.36
C ARG A 51 -71.25 -19.67 -1.31
N ARG A 52 -72.42 -19.85 -1.96
CA ARG A 52 -73.49 -18.88 -2.32
C ARG A 52 -74.75 -19.03 -1.44
N GLU A 53 -75.50 -17.92 -1.31
CA GLU A 53 -76.98 -17.76 -1.14
C GLU A 53 -77.61 -18.27 0.17
N ASP A 54 -78.64 -17.68 0.83
CA ASP A 54 -79.47 -16.46 0.73
C ASP A 54 -80.26 -16.30 2.08
N ALA A 55 -80.76 -15.08 2.35
CA ALA A 55 -81.82 -14.59 3.28
C ALA A 55 -82.23 -15.31 4.60
N GLY A 56 -82.43 -14.51 5.67
CA GLY A 56 -83.26 -14.86 6.84
C GLY A 56 -83.02 -13.99 8.08
N GLU A 57 -84.04 -13.24 8.50
CA GLU A 57 -84.09 -12.28 9.61
C GLU A 57 -84.23 -12.92 11.02
N GLU A 58 -84.18 -12.02 12.02
CA GLU A 58 -84.78 -12.08 13.37
C GLU A 58 -83.91 -12.46 14.58
N ASP A 59 -83.53 -11.38 15.30
CA ASP A 59 -83.83 -11.09 16.71
C ASP A 59 -83.12 -11.76 17.90
N GLU A 60 -83.00 -10.90 18.91
CA GLU A 60 -82.46 -11.03 20.27
C GLU A 60 -82.88 -12.34 20.98
N GLU A 61 -82.18 -12.87 21.98
CA GLU A 61 -81.89 -12.23 23.27
C GLU A 61 -81.01 -13.16 24.14
N GLY A 62 -80.29 -12.58 25.09
CA GLY A 62 -79.02 -13.10 25.61
C GLY A 62 -79.03 -14.26 26.63
N ARG A 63 -77.81 -14.74 26.90
CA ARG A 63 -77.40 -15.16 28.25
C ARG A 63 -75.89 -15.08 28.44
N ALA A 64 -75.49 -14.33 29.46
CA ALA A 64 -74.12 -14.09 29.88
C ALA A 64 -73.42 -15.34 30.45
N VAL A 65 -72.13 -15.50 30.13
CA VAL A 65 -71.17 -16.38 30.80
C VAL A 65 -69.92 -15.56 31.13
N ALA A 66 -69.38 -15.76 32.34
CA ALA A 66 -68.33 -14.97 32.97
C ALA A 66 -67.04 -14.84 32.12
N LEU A 67 -66.57 -13.60 31.95
CA LEU A 67 -65.33 -13.28 31.25
C LEU A 67 -64.20 -13.03 32.26
N VAL A 68 -63.10 -13.77 32.11
CA VAL A 68 -61.76 -13.34 32.55
C VAL A 68 -61.60 -11.88 32.10
N PRO A 69 -61.15 -10.92 32.94
CA PRO A 69 -60.82 -9.61 32.42
C PRO A 69 -59.65 -9.80 31.48
N CYS A 70 -59.92 -9.82 30.17
CA CYS A 70 -58.91 -9.62 29.16
C CYS A 70 -58.36 -8.22 29.39
N LEU A 71 -57.34 -8.08 30.22
CA LEU A 71 -56.54 -6.86 30.22
C LEU A 71 -55.97 -6.76 28.80
N PRO A 72 -56.32 -5.72 28.04
CA PRO A 72 -55.85 -5.60 26.68
C PRO A 72 -54.32 -5.47 26.72
N GLN A 73 -53.61 -6.50 26.23
CA GLN A 73 -52.16 -6.44 26.00
C GLN A 73 -51.81 -5.55 24.81
N VAL A 74 -52.82 -5.11 24.05
CA VAL A 74 -52.65 -4.23 22.90
C VAL A 74 -52.47 -2.80 23.40
N VAL A 75 -51.23 -2.34 23.41
CA VAL A 75 -50.90 -0.94 23.63
C VAL A 75 -51.03 -0.21 22.30
N VAL A 76 -52.05 0.63 22.17
CA VAL A 76 -52.32 1.43 20.97
C VAL A 76 -51.67 2.81 21.15
N LEU A 77 -51.16 3.40 20.07
CA LEU A 77 -50.48 4.70 20.07
C LEU A 77 -49.12 4.76 20.79
N CYS A 78 -48.42 3.62 20.93
CA CYS A 78 -47.02 3.58 21.40
C CYS A 78 -46.00 3.37 20.28
N GLU A 79 -46.40 3.53 19.01
CA GLU A 79 -45.48 3.59 17.88
C GLU A 79 -44.55 4.80 17.99
N GLN A 80 -43.36 4.69 17.40
CA GLN A 80 -42.32 5.74 17.39
C GLN A 80 -42.81 7.13 16.91
N ARG A 81 -43.89 7.18 16.11
CA ARG A 81 -44.53 8.43 15.66
C ARG A 81 -45.31 9.18 16.76
N HIS A 82 -45.53 8.54 17.91
CA HIS A 82 -46.24 9.11 19.07
C HIS A 82 -45.29 9.36 20.26
N GLU A 83 -44.00 9.03 20.13
CA GLU A 83 -42.96 9.58 20.99
C GLU A 83 -42.99 11.11 20.82
N GLY A 84 -43.28 11.83 21.90
CA GLY A 84 -43.59 13.26 21.88
C GLY A 84 -42.55 14.08 21.11
N PHE A 85 -43.05 15.01 20.27
CA PHE A 85 -42.33 16.03 19.50
C PHE A 85 -40.87 16.25 19.94
N ASN A 86 -39.94 15.46 19.40
CA ASN A 86 -38.52 15.77 19.50
C ASN A 86 -37.84 15.43 18.16
N GLU A 87 -37.13 16.43 17.66
CA GLU A 87 -36.32 16.49 16.44
C GLU A 87 -37.06 16.52 15.10
N ALA A 88 -37.94 15.58 14.75
CA ALA A 88 -38.48 15.52 13.38
C ALA A 88 -39.39 16.72 13.01
N ALA A 89 -40.25 17.15 13.95
CA ALA A 89 -41.14 18.29 13.73
C ALA A 89 -40.41 19.64 13.86
N VAL A 90 -39.35 19.71 14.68
CA VAL A 90 -38.51 20.91 14.81
C VAL A 90 -37.63 21.09 13.56
N ALA A 91 -37.13 19.99 12.98
CA ALA A 91 -36.38 19.98 11.73
C ALA A 91 -37.24 20.34 10.50
N ALA A 92 -38.54 20.05 10.55
CA ALA A 92 -39.49 20.45 9.50
C ALA A 92 -39.94 21.93 9.63
N ALA A 93 -39.96 22.47 10.86
CA ALA A 93 -40.36 23.86 11.13
C ALA A 93 -39.19 24.86 11.05
N ALA A 94 -37.96 24.42 11.31
CA ALA A 94 -36.76 25.18 11.00
C ALA A 94 -36.50 25.07 9.48
N GLY A 95 -36.53 26.20 8.76
CA GLY A 95 -36.08 26.26 7.35
C GLY A 95 -34.72 25.57 7.16
N PRO A 96 -34.34 25.22 5.92
CA PRO A 96 -33.36 24.18 5.59
C PRO A 96 -32.17 24.23 6.56
N SER A 97 -32.21 23.32 7.54
CA SER A 97 -31.18 23.26 8.57
C SER A 97 -29.89 22.84 7.87
N THR A 98 -28.87 23.69 7.91
CA THR A 98 -27.53 23.39 7.35
C THR A 98 -26.80 22.27 8.11
N SER A 99 -27.50 21.64 9.07
CA SER A 99 -27.07 20.52 9.91
C SER A 99 -27.40 19.16 9.28
N GLY A 100 -27.26 19.02 7.96
CA GLY A 100 -27.25 17.70 7.33
C GLY A 100 -25.91 17.00 7.62
N LEU A 101 -25.91 15.66 7.72
CA LEU A 101 -24.68 14.87 7.80
C LEU A 101 -23.81 15.18 6.57
N VAL A 102 -22.78 16.00 6.73
CA VAL A 102 -21.84 16.32 5.65
C VAL A 102 -20.99 15.08 5.41
N SER A 103 -21.29 14.36 4.32
CA SER A 103 -20.47 13.26 3.85
C SER A 103 -19.05 13.75 3.54
N LYS A 104 -18.07 13.14 4.21
CA LYS A 104 -16.63 13.36 3.96
C LYS A 104 -16.01 12.27 3.08
N TRP A 105 -16.80 11.32 2.56
CA TRP A 105 -16.28 10.15 1.83
C TRP A 105 -15.91 10.42 0.37
N ARG A 106 -16.36 11.54 -0.21
CA ARG A 106 -16.03 11.88 -1.60
C ARG A 106 -14.65 12.52 -1.67
N PRO A 107 -13.67 11.90 -2.37
CA PRO A 107 -12.42 12.56 -2.68
C PRO A 107 -12.72 13.82 -3.49
N LYS A 108 -12.29 14.99 -3.01
CA LYS A 108 -12.59 16.28 -3.66
C LYS A 108 -11.85 16.43 -5.00
N ASP A 109 -10.63 15.92 -5.10
CA ASP A 109 -9.81 15.98 -6.30
C ASP A 109 -9.19 14.61 -6.61
N ARG A 110 -9.49 14.06 -7.78
CA ARG A 110 -8.83 12.84 -8.28
C ARG A 110 -7.50 13.22 -8.91
N MET A 111 -6.45 13.31 -8.09
CA MET A 111 -5.09 13.62 -8.53
C MET A 111 -4.57 12.53 -9.48
N LYS A 112 -3.83 12.94 -10.51
CA LYS A 112 -3.16 12.03 -11.45
C LYS A 112 -1.68 12.36 -11.52
N THR A 113 -0.86 11.33 -11.69
CA THR A 113 0.56 11.50 -12.05
C THR A 113 0.69 11.55 -13.56
N GLY A 114 0.96 12.74 -14.09
CA GLY A 114 1.03 13.00 -15.54
C GLY A 114 2.40 12.78 -16.15
N CYS A 115 3.46 12.93 -15.36
CA CYS A 115 4.83 12.81 -15.83
C CYS A 115 5.72 12.10 -14.82
N VAL A 116 6.64 11.28 -15.32
CA VAL A 116 7.59 10.49 -14.53
C VAL A 116 9.02 10.80 -15.02
N ALA A 117 9.86 11.26 -14.12
CA ALA A 117 11.28 11.50 -14.29
C ALA A 117 12.07 10.38 -13.61
N LEU A 118 12.81 9.59 -14.38
CA LEU A 118 13.67 8.53 -13.89
C LEU A 118 15.12 8.98 -14.00
N VAL A 119 15.80 9.12 -12.87
CA VAL A 119 17.20 9.52 -12.77
C VAL A 119 17.98 8.37 -12.14
N LEU A 120 18.88 7.78 -12.93
CA LEU A 120 19.75 6.70 -12.49
C LEU A 120 21.18 7.19 -12.41
N CYS A 121 21.79 7.10 -11.24
CA CYS A 121 23.19 7.43 -10.99
C CYS A 121 23.92 6.19 -10.51
N LEU A 122 24.38 5.36 -11.44
CA LEU A 122 24.90 4.02 -11.19
C LEU A 122 26.40 3.86 -11.47
N ASN A 123 26.97 4.61 -12.42
CA ASN A 123 28.39 4.55 -12.82
C ASN A 123 28.97 3.12 -12.78
N ILE A 124 28.37 2.23 -13.56
CA ILE A 124 28.59 0.78 -13.47
C ILE A 124 30.08 0.44 -13.55
N SER A 125 30.55 -0.39 -12.62
CA SER A 125 31.95 -0.82 -12.41
C SER A 125 32.82 0.13 -11.59
N VAL A 126 32.31 1.29 -11.18
CA VAL A 126 33.04 2.24 -10.32
C VAL A 126 32.22 2.47 -9.05
N ASP A 127 32.70 1.90 -7.94
CA ASP A 127 32.05 2.06 -6.65
C ASP A 127 32.34 3.45 -6.05
N PRO A 128 31.35 4.10 -5.41
CA PRO A 128 31.57 5.38 -4.74
C PRO A 128 32.46 5.18 -3.49
N PRO A 129 33.21 6.22 -3.08
CA PRO A 129 34.26 6.11 -2.05
C PRO A 129 33.76 5.74 -0.65
N ASP A 130 32.48 5.91 -0.36
CA ASP A 130 31.84 5.69 0.93
C ASP A 130 31.13 4.32 1.04
N VAL A 131 31.19 3.50 -0.01
CA VAL A 131 30.61 2.15 -0.06
C VAL A 131 31.71 1.12 -0.25
N ILE A 132 31.94 0.32 0.79
CA ILE A 132 32.80 -0.86 0.70
C ILE A 132 31.89 -2.05 0.35
N LYS A 133 32.08 -2.64 -0.84
CA LYS A 133 31.34 -3.83 -1.25
C LYS A 133 32.06 -5.09 -0.78
N ILE A 134 31.36 -5.94 -0.03
CA ILE A 134 31.80 -7.30 0.29
C ILE A 134 31.68 -8.22 -0.94
N SER A 135 32.45 -9.31 -1.01
CA SER A 135 32.30 -10.31 -2.07
C SER A 135 31.80 -11.63 -1.48
N PRO A 136 30.65 -12.17 -1.92
CA PRO A 136 29.72 -11.62 -2.92
C PRO A 136 28.84 -10.47 -2.35
N CYS A 137 28.35 -9.57 -3.20
CA CYS A 137 27.38 -8.53 -2.81
C CYS A 137 26.17 -8.45 -3.74
N ALA A 138 25.11 -7.78 -3.26
CA ALA A 138 23.99 -7.30 -4.06
C ALA A 138 24.51 -6.41 -5.20
N ARG A 139 24.15 -6.75 -6.44
CA ARG A 139 24.59 -6.04 -7.66
C ARG A 139 23.51 -5.90 -8.71
N MET A 140 22.51 -6.77 -8.67
CA MET A 140 21.43 -6.77 -9.65
C MET A 140 20.61 -5.49 -9.51
N GLU A 141 20.37 -4.81 -10.62
CA GLU A 141 19.59 -3.57 -10.69
C GLU A 141 18.43 -3.81 -11.65
N CYS A 142 17.20 -3.54 -11.22
CA CYS A 142 15.99 -3.76 -12.00
C CYS A 142 15.90 -5.18 -12.59
N TRP A 143 16.37 -6.18 -11.81
CA TRP A 143 16.46 -7.59 -12.20
C TRP A 143 17.45 -7.90 -13.33
N ILE A 144 18.42 -7.01 -13.59
CA ILE A 144 19.49 -7.19 -14.56
C ILE A 144 20.82 -7.23 -13.83
N ASP A 145 21.68 -8.20 -14.15
CA ASP A 145 23.07 -8.18 -13.71
C ASP A 145 23.85 -7.16 -14.57
N PRO A 146 24.32 -6.03 -13.98
CA PRO A 146 25.02 -5.00 -14.74
C PRO A 146 26.38 -5.47 -15.29
N PHE A 147 26.95 -6.56 -14.78
CA PHE A 147 28.23 -7.12 -15.23
C PHE A 147 28.07 -8.18 -16.32
N SER A 148 26.84 -8.57 -16.65
CA SER A 148 26.56 -9.53 -17.74
C SER A 148 26.76 -8.96 -19.14
N MET A 149 26.96 -7.64 -19.26
CA MET A 149 27.14 -6.93 -20.53
C MET A 149 27.98 -5.66 -20.34
N PRO A 150 28.46 -5.00 -21.42
CA PRO A 150 29.24 -3.77 -21.29
C PRO A 150 28.49 -2.67 -20.53
N PRO A 151 29.16 -1.86 -19.68
CA PRO A 151 28.52 -0.88 -18.79
C PRO A 151 27.50 0.06 -19.46
N PRO A 152 27.77 0.65 -20.65
CA PRO A 152 26.79 1.52 -21.31
C PRO A 152 25.50 0.78 -21.68
N LYS A 153 25.63 -0.46 -22.16
CA LYS A 153 24.50 -1.31 -22.55
C LYS A 153 23.71 -1.78 -21.33
N ALA A 154 24.41 -2.11 -20.24
CA ALA A 154 23.79 -2.46 -18.97
C ALA A 154 22.93 -1.30 -18.45
N LEU A 155 23.49 -0.09 -18.40
CA LEU A 155 22.82 1.11 -17.93
C LEU A 155 21.56 1.43 -18.76
N GLU A 156 21.64 1.33 -20.09
CA GLU A 156 20.47 1.49 -20.96
C GLU A 156 19.38 0.44 -20.70
N ASN A 157 19.76 -0.82 -20.52
CA ASN A 157 18.81 -1.90 -20.29
C ASN A 157 18.15 -1.80 -18.91
N ILE A 158 18.89 -1.41 -17.88
CA ILE A 158 18.36 -1.11 -16.54
C ILE A 158 17.33 0.02 -16.65
N GLY A 159 17.69 1.14 -17.29
CA GLY A 159 16.78 2.27 -17.47
C GLY A 159 15.52 1.95 -18.26
N LYS A 160 15.62 1.17 -19.35
CA LYS A 160 14.46 0.69 -20.12
C LYS A 160 13.57 -0.24 -19.29
N THR A 161 14.18 -1.10 -18.48
CA THR A 161 13.44 -2.02 -17.62
C THR A 161 12.70 -1.28 -16.53
N LEU A 162 13.35 -0.34 -15.83
CA LEU A 162 12.71 0.52 -14.84
C LEU A 162 11.53 1.32 -15.43
N HIS A 163 11.72 1.86 -16.63
CA HIS A 163 10.64 2.52 -17.38
C HIS A 163 9.44 1.58 -17.54
N SER A 164 9.63 0.38 -18.08
CA SER A 164 8.55 -0.59 -18.28
C SER A 164 7.91 -1.08 -16.97
N GLN A 165 8.67 -1.15 -15.87
CA GLN A 165 8.13 -1.49 -14.56
C GLN A 165 7.15 -0.41 -14.06
N TYR A 166 7.50 0.88 -14.13
CA TYR A 166 6.58 1.96 -13.77
C TYR A 166 5.42 2.13 -14.75
N GLU A 167 5.67 2.00 -16.06
CA GLU A 167 4.65 2.10 -17.11
C GLU A 167 3.50 1.12 -16.89
N ARG A 168 3.78 -0.03 -16.30
CA ARG A 168 2.75 -1.00 -15.92
C ARG A 168 1.75 -0.45 -14.91
N TRP A 169 2.20 0.34 -13.93
CA TRP A 169 1.38 0.96 -12.90
C TRP A 169 0.63 2.18 -13.42
N GLN A 170 1.28 2.99 -14.26
CA GLN A 170 0.68 4.18 -14.86
C GLN A 170 1.02 4.30 -16.36
N PRO A 171 0.28 3.63 -17.25
CA PRO A 171 0.61 3.57 -18.67
C PRO A 171 0.33 4.88 -19.43
N LYS A 172 -0.48 5.78 -18.86
CA LYS A 172 -0.86 7.04 -19.52
C LYS A 172 0.08 8.20 -19.20
N ALA A 173 1.01 8.03 -18.26
CA ALA A 173 1.96 9.07 -17.90
C ALA A 173 3.05 9.22 -18.97
N ARG A 174 3.66 10.41 -19.03
CA ARG A 174 4.83 10.65 -19.86
C ARG A 174 6.10 10.32 -19.09
N TYR A 175 6.87 9.36 -19.59
CA TYR A 175 8.15 8.97 -19.01
C TYR A 175 9.33 9.68 -19.67
N LYS A 176 10.32 10.02 -18.84
CA LYS A 176 11.59 10.62 -19.23
C LYS A 176 12.71 9.99 -18.40
N LEU A 177 13.69 9.42 -19.08
CA LEU A 177 14.82 8.73 -18.49
C LEU A 177 16.10 9.56 -18.65
N GLN A 178 16.88 9.65 -17.60
CA GLN A 178 18.24 10.19 -17.60
C GLN A 178 19.18 9.20 -16.91
N LEU A 179 20.27 8.88 -17.59
CA LEU A 179 21.25 7.87 -17.22
C LEU A 179 22.58 8.55 -16.93
N ASP A 180 23.09 8.37 -15.71
CA ASP A 180 24.27 9.06 -15.15
C ASP A 180 24.32 10.58 -15.49
N PRO A 181 23.26 11.35 -15.19
CA PRO A 181 23.16 12.72 -15.71
C PRO A 181 24.02 13.74 -14.96
N THR A 182 24.20 14.89 -15.61
CA THR A 182 24.66 16.12 -14.95
C THR A 182 23.52 16.89 -14.27
N VAL A 183 23.88 17.82 -13.39
CA VAL A 183 22.92 18.70 -12.70
C VAL A 183 22.08 19.49 -13.71
N GLU A 184 22.67 19.98 -14.79
CA GLU A 184 21.96 20.73 -15.84
C GLU A 184 20.93 19.86 -16.58
N GLU A 185 21.26 18.59 -16.81
CA GLU A 185 20.36 17.63 -17.45
C GLU A 185 19.17 17.29 -16.55
N VAL A 186 19.41 17.12 -15.25
CA VAL A 186 18.36 16.94 -14.24
C VAL A 186 17.49 18.19 -14.11
N LYS A 187 18.09 19.39 -14.12
CA LYS A 187 17.35 20.66 -14.13
C LYS A 187 16.44 20.76 -15.34
N LYS A 188 16.95 20.44 -16.53
CA LYS A 188 16.17 20.46 -17.78
C LYS A 188 15.06 19.41 -17.74
N LEU A 189 15.34 18.21 -17.22
CA LEU A 189 14.35 17.14 -17.03
C LEU A 189 13.20 17.62 -16.14
N CYS A 190 13.51 18.09 -14.93
CA CYS A 190 12.52 18.53 -13.95
C CYS A 190 11.60 19.62 -14.50
N ASN A 191 12.19 20.66 -15.11
CA ASN A 191 11.42 21.76 -15.72
C ASN A 191 10.55 21.28 -16.89
N THR A 192 11.04 20.32 -17.68
CA THR A 192 10.27 19.72 -18.78
C THR A 192 9.09 18.92 -18.25
N CYS A 193 9.30 18.10 -17.22
CA CYS A 193 8.26 17.28 -16.59
C CYS A 193 7.18 18.15 -15.94
N ARG A 194 7.56 19.19 -15.20
CA ARG A 194 6.60 20.15 -14.63
C ARG A 194 5.81 20.89 -15.72
N LYS A 195 6.49 21.40 -16.76
CA LYS A 195 5.80 22.06 -17.88
C LYS A 195 4.76 21.16 -18.56
N TYR A 196 5.07 19.87 -18.67
CA TYR A 196 4.16 18.87 -19.25
C TYR A 196 2.97 18.57 -18.33
N ALA A 197 3.24 18.25 -17.06
CA ALA A 197 2.21 17.85 -16.09
C ALA A 197 1.24 18.99 -15.73
N ARG A 198 1.66 20.26 -15.86
CA ARG A 198 0.85 21.42 -15.46
C ARG A 198 0.44 21.30 -13.98
N SER A 199 -0.83 21.03 -13.72
CA SER A 199 -1.43 20.81 -12.40
C SER A 199 -1.40 19.34 -11.95
N GLU A 200 -1.06 18.40 -12.83
CA GLU A 200 -0.89 16.99 -12.49
C GLU A 200 0.40 16.76 -11.69
N ARG A 201 0.43 15.64 -10.97
CA ARG A 201 1.58 15.22 -10.15
C ARG A 201 2.74 14.80 -11.04
N VAL A 202 3.95 15.18 -10.64
CA VAL A 202 5.20 14.68 -11.24
C VAL A 202 5.83 13.67 -10.29
N LEU A 203 6.17 12.48 -10.80
CA LEU A 203 7.00 11.52 -10.06
C LEU A 203 8.47 11.74 -10.42
N PHE A 204 9.32 11.86 -9.40
CA PHE A 204 10.77 11.90 -9.54
C PHE A 204 11.37 10.69 -8.84
N HIS A 205 11.93 9.77 -9.61
CA HIS A 205 12.65 8.61 -9.10
C HIS A 205 14.14 8.87 -9.21
N TYR A 206 14.86 8.72 -8.11
CA TYR A 206 16.31 8.83 -8.03
C TYR A 206 16.89 7.55 -7.44
N ASN A 207 17.76 6.90 -8.22
CA ASN A 207 18.60 5.80 -7.76
C ASN A 207 20.05 6.30 -7.67
N GLY A 208 20.61 6.28 -6.46
CA GLY A 208 21.93 6.85 -6.14
C GLY A 208 22.99 5.81 -5.77
N HIS A 209 22.96 4.60 -6.33
CA HIS A 209 23.88 3.52 -5.93
C HIS A 209 25.33 3.68 -6.41
N GLY A 210 25.57 4.45 -7.47
CA GLY A 210 26.89 4.73 -8.05
C GLY A 210 27.55 6.02 -7.57
N VAL A 211 26.94 6.70 -6.61
CA VAL A 211 27.37 8.00 -6.09
C VAL A 211 27.42 7.97 -4.55
N PRO A 212 28.10 8.92 -3.89
CA PRO A 212 28.13 8.96 -2.44
C PRO A 212 26.75 9.14 -1.82
N LYS A 213 26.65 8.81 -0.53
CA LYS A 213 25.45 9.04 0.28
C LYS A 213 25.06 10.52 0.34
N PRO A 214 23.74 10.83 0.44
CA PRO A 214 23.27 12.18 0.66
C PRO A 214 23.90 12.83 1.90
N THR A 215 24.12 14.14 1.83
CA THR A 215 24.82 14.90 2.89
C THR A 215 23.85 15.45 3.94
N ALA A 216 24.39 15.82 5.11
CA ALA A 216 23.62 16.53 6.15
C ALA A 216 23.15 17.92 5.73
N ASN A 217 23.75 18.50 4.69
CA ASN A 217 23.36 19.79 4.13
C ASN A 217 22.15 19.67 3.19
N GLY A 218 21.62 18.47 2.98
CA GLY A 218 20.49 18.24 2.09
C GLY A 218 20.90 18.25 0.62
N GLU A 219 21.96 17.53 0.27
CA GLU A 219 22.44 17.38 -1.10
C GLU A 219 22.38 15.91 -1.54
N ILE A 220 21.99 15.69 -2.78
CA ILE A 220 22.15 14.42 -3.50
C ILE A 220 23.24 14.57 -4.56
N TRP A 221 23.76 13.47 -5.08
CA TRP A 221 24.93 13.52 -5.96
C TRP A 221 24.58 13.17 -7.41
N MET A 222 25.20 13.91 -8.33
CA MET A 222 25.14 13.73 -9.78
C MET A 222 26.57 13.64 -10.34
N PHE A 223 26.73 13.48 -11.65
CA PHE A 223 28.04 13.46 -12.29
C PHE A 223 28.40 14.77 -12.98
N ASN A 224 29.69 15.01 -13.19
CA ASN A 224 30.14 15.94 -14.22
C ASN A 224 30.19 15.23 -15.59
N LYS A 225 30.31 16.01 -16.67
CA LYS A 225 30.31 15.48 -18.06
C LYS A 225 31.41 14.45 -18.34
N SER A 226 32.52 14.51 -17.61
CA SER A 226 33.66 13.63 -17.76
C SER A 226 33.65 12.42 -16.82
N TYR A 227 32.64 12.29 -15.95
CA TYR A 227 32.53 11.24 -14.93
C TYR A 227 33.77 11.12 -14.02
N THR A 228 34.41 12.26 -13.75
CA THR A 228 35.61 12.34 -12.89
C THR A 228 35.29 12.86 -11.49
N GLN A 229 34.14 13.53 -11.32
CA GLN A 229 33.74 14.14 -10.06
C GLN A 229 32.25 13.94 -9.82
N TYR A 230 31.92 13.75 -8.55
CA TYR A 230 30.55 13.84 -8.06
C TYR A 230 30.21 15.30 -7.79
N ILE A 231 29.08 15.75 -8.34
CA ILE A 231 28.59 17.12 -8.25
C ILE A 231 27.38 17.14 -7.31
N PRO A 232 27.40 17.92 -6.22
CA PRO A 232 26.27 18.00 -5.31
C PRO A 232 25.11 18.77 -5.96
N LEU A 233 23.90 18.26 -5.76
CA LEU A 233 22.64 18.89 -6.13
C LEU A 233 21.84 19.14 -4.83
N PRO A 234 21.67 20.40 -4.42
CA PRO A 234 20.83 20.75 -3.29
C PRO A 234 19.37 20.34 -3.50
N ILE A 235 18.75 19.78 -2.46
CA ILE A 235 17.34 19.40 -2.46
C ILE A 235 16.42 20.62 -2.63
N THR A 236 16.85 21.80 -2.17
CA THR A 236 16.16 23.08 -2.39
C THR A 236 15.96 23.38 -3.87
N ASP A 237 16.99 23.11 -4.68
CA ASP A 237 16.96 23.37 -6.11
C ASP A 237 16.05 22.38 -6.82
N LEU A 238 16.15 21.10 -6.46
CA LEU A 238 15.28 20.05 -6.98
C LEU A 238 13.79 20.36 -6.72
N ASP A 239 13.42 20.71 -5.48
CA ASP A 239 12.05 21.11 -5.12
C ASP A 239 11.59 22.33 -5.91
N SER A 240 12.47 23.31 -6.12
CA SER A 240 12.14 24.53 -6.87
C SER A 240 11.82 24.26 -8.34
N TRP A 241 12.45 23.25 -8.95
CA TRP A 241 12.24 22.88 -10.35
C TRP A 241 10.98 22.05 -10.53
N LEU A 242 10.77 21.07 -9.65
CA LEU A 242 9.63 20.16 -9.75
C LEU A 242 8.35 20.76 -9.21
N LYS A 243 8.39 21.58 -8.15
CA LYS A 243 7.22 22.22 -7.52
C LYS A 243 6.11 21.20 -7.15
N THR A 244 5.01 21.71 -6.63
CA THR A 244 3.83 20.91 -6.27
C THR A 244 2.83 20.85 -7.43
N PRO A 245 2.03 19.77 -7.56
CA PRO A 245 2.10 18.52 -6.79
C PRO A 245 3.22 17.58 -7.28
N SER A 246 3.97 16.95 -6.37
CA SER A 246 5.06 16.03 -6.72
C SER A 246 5.19 14.85 -5.75
N ILE A 247 5.72 13.73 -6.26
CA ILE A 247 6.10 12.55 -5.48
C ILE A 247 7.54 12.19 -5.80
N TYR A 248 8.32 11.86 -4.78
CA TYR A 248 9.73 11.52 -4.89
C TYR A 248 9.98 10.11 -4.37
N VAL A 249 10.81 9.36 -5.08
CA VAL A 249 11.29 8.04 -4.70
C VAL A 249 12.81 8.10 -4.68
N PHE A 250 13.40 7.89 -3.50
CA PHE A 250 14.85 7.90 -3.30
C PHE A 250 15.34 6.50 -2.92
N ASP A 251 15.94 5.82 -3.89
CA ASP A 251 16.64 4.54 -3.68
C ASP A 251 18.14 4.79 -3.55
N CYS A 252 18.57 4.99 -2.31
CA CYS A 252 19.97 5.15 -1.95
C CYS A 252 20.17 4.87 -0.45
N SER A 253 21.42 4.66 -0.05
CA SER A 253 21.78 4.59 1.37
C SER A 253 21.64 5.97 2.02
N ALA A 254 21.31 6.02 3.31
CA ALA A 254 21.02 7.25 4.05
C ALA A 254 19.92 8.14 3.44
N ALA A 255 18.95 7.56 2.72
CA ALA A 255 17.86 8.31 2.06
C ALA A 255 17.02 9.16 3.04
N GLY A 256 16.94 8.78 4.31
CA GLY A 256 16.29 9.58 5.35
C GLY A 256 16.89 10.98 5.54
N MET A 257 18.16 11.19 5.17
CA MET A 257 18.78 12.53 5.16
C MET A 257 18.08 13.48 4.17
N ILE A 258 17.64 12.95 3.03
CA ILE A 258 16.90 13.71 2.01
C ILE A 258 15.54 14.13 2.57
N VAL A 259 14.82 13.20 3.21
CA VAL A 259 13.52 13.47 3.84
C VAL A 259 13.66 14.57 4.89
N LYS A 260 14.69 14.49 5.75
CA LYS A 260 14.98 15.51 6.75
C LYS A 260 15.19 16.89 6.12
N ALA A 261 15.98 16.97 5.06
CA ALA A 261 16.22 18.22 4.33
C ALA A 261 14.94 18.82 3.71
N PHE A 262 14.03 17.98 3.20
CA PHE A 262 12.72 18.43 2.73
C PHE A 262 11.86 19.00 3.87
N LEU A 263 11.86 18.35 5.04
CA LEU A 263 11.07 18.78 6.21
C LEU A 263 11.57 20.11 6.78
N GLU A 264 12.89 20.26 6.99
CA GLU A 264 13.50 21.50 7.49
C GLU A 264 13.16 22.70 6.58
N ARG A 265 13.07 22.47 5.27
CA ARG A 265 12.65 23.49 4.29
C ARG A 265 11.16 23.84 4.39
N LEU A 266 10.29 22.85 4.64
CA LEU A 266 8.85 23.07 4.78
C LEU A 266 8.53 23.90 6.02
N ASP A 267 9.24 23.66 7.12
CA ASP A 267 9.11 24.42 8.37
C ASP A 267 9.51 25.88 8.18
N TRP A 268 10.64 26.14 7.49
CA TRP A 268 11.07 27.51 7.17
C TRP A 268 10.03 28.26 6.32
N SER A 269 9.46 27.58 5.32
CA SER A 269 8.45 28.18 4.41
C SER A 269 7.10 28.44 5.08
N SER A 270 6.81 27.80 6.22
CA SER A 270 5.55 27.94 6.96
C SER A 270 5.50 29.22 7.80
N SER A 271 6.65 29.86 8.04
CA SER A 271 6.75 31.14 8.77
C SER A 271 6.31 32.35 7.94
N SER A 272 6.12 32.19 6.63
CA SER A 272 5.65 33.23 5.69
C SER A 272 4.25 32.92 5.18
N SER A 273 3.22 33.28 5.95
CA SER A 273 1.81 33.58 5.61
C SER A 273 1.13 32.96 4.35
N ALA A 274 1.47 31.74 3.95
CA ALA A 274 0.78 30.99 2.92
C ALA A 274 0.90 29.49 3.22
N SER A 275 0.06 29.02 4.12
CA SER A 275 -0.16 27.59 4.41
C SER A 275 -0.82 26.87 3.22
N SER A 276 -0.21 26.91 2.04
CA SER A 276 -0.47 25.87 1.05
C SER A 276 0.33 24.67 1.50
N VAL A 277 -0.36 23.68 2.05
CA VAL A 277 0.23 22.35 2.30
C VAL A 277 0.81 21.91 0.97
N LYS A 278 2.14 21.92 0.84
CA LYS A 278 2.79 21.48 -0.40
C LYS A 278 2.40 20.01 -0.58
N ASP A 279 1.62 19.69 -1.63
CA ASP A 279 1.33 18.29 -2.00
C ASP A 279 2.62 17.65 -2.51
N CYS A 280 3.42 17.17 -1.55
CA CYS A 280 4.75 16.61 -1.72
C CYS A 280 4.79 15.29 -0.96
N ILE A 281 4.90 14.18 -1.69
CA ILE A 281 4.99 12.83 -1.13
C ILE A 281 6.44 12.36 -1.27
N LEU A 282 7.02 11.84 -0.19
CA LEU A 282 8.40 11.37 -0.15
C LEU A 282 8.43 9.90 0.23
N LEU A 283 9.06 9.08 -0.61
CA LEU A 283 9.35 7.68 -0.35
C LEU A 283 10.87 7.50 -0.34
N ALA A 284 11.42 7.08 0.79
CA ALA A 284 12.86 6.91 0.99
C ALA A 284 13.18 5.48 1.42
N ALA A 285 14.23 4.90 0.85
CA ALA A 285 14.54 3.49 1.02
C ALA A 285 14.93 3.08 2.44
N CYS A 286 15.56 3.97 3.20
CA CYS A 286 16.07 3.68 4.54
C CYS A 286 16.20 4.96 5.39
N GLU A 287 16.43 4.79 6.70
CA GLU A 287 16.67 5.90 7.62
C GLU A 287 18.03 6.59 7.36
N ALA A 288 18.21 7.79 7.92
CA ALA A 288 19.38 8.64 7.72
C ALA A 288 20.74 7.98 8.07
N HIS A 289 20.76 7.06 9.03
CA HIS A 289 21.97 6.37 9.48
C HIS A 289 22.15 4.97 8.87
N GLN A 290 21.16 4.51 8.08
CA GLN A 290 21.13 3.16 7.55
C GLN A 290 21.82 3.10 6.18
N THR A 291 22.33 1.91 5.87
CA THR A 291 22.90 1.57 4.56
C THR A 291 22.06 0.45 3.96
N LEU A 292 21.89 0.48 2.64
CA LEU A 292 21.14 -0.55 1.92
C LEU A 292 21.77 -1.93 2.10
N PRO A 293 20.96 -3.01 2.06
CA PRO A 293 21.47 -4.36 2.25
C PRO A 293 22.46 -4.75 1.15
N GLN A 294 23.57 -5.38 1.54
CA GLN A 294 24.61 -5.84 0.61
C GLN A 294 24.56 -7.35 0.33
N SER A 295 23.62 -8.10 0.92
CA SER A 295 23.53 -9.54 0.69
C SER A 295 23.27 -9.86 -0.78
N ALA A 296 24.10 -10.72 -1.39
CA ALA A 296 23.98 -11.13 -2.79
C ALA A 296 22.69 -11.91 -3.11
N GLU A 297 21.91 -12.28 -2.08
CA GLU A 297 20.61 -12.93 -2.23
C GLU A 297 19.52 -11.99 -2.78
N TYR A 298 19.74 -10.68 -2.65
CA TYR A 298 18.80 -9.65 -3.04
C TYR A 298 19.40 -8.74 -4.11
N PRO A 299 18.57 -8.09 -4.94
CA PRO A 299 19.06 -7.05 -5.83
C PRO A 299 19.58 -5.86 -5.01
N ALA A 300 20.40 -5.02 -5.64
CA ALA A 300 20.88 -3.79 -5.04
C ALA A 300 19.73 -2.78 -4.85
N ASP A 301 18.75 -2.76 -5.76
CA ASP A 301 17.56 -1.91 -5.75
C ASP A 301 16.36 -2.56 -5.06
N VAL A 302 16.55 -3.08 -3.85
CA VAL A 302 15.47 -3.72 -3.07
C VAL A 302 14.25 -2.81 -2.94
N PHE A 303 14.47 -1.53 -2.66
CA PHE A 303 13.38 -0.58 -2.46
C PHE A 303 12.61 -0.33 -3.75
N THR A 304 13.31 -0.05 -4.85
CA THR A 304 12.68 0.08 -6.17
C THR A 304 11.93 -1.19 -6.55
N ALA A 305 12.56 -2.36 -6.42
CA ALA A 305 11.95 -3.64 -6.77
C ALA A 305 10.71 -3.97 -5.93
N CYS A 306 10.67 -3.58 -4.65
CA CYS A 306 9.46 -3.66 -3.81
C CYS A 306 8.33 -2.79 -4.34
N LEU A 307 8.63 -1.56 -4.75
CA LEU A 307 7.62 -0.60 -5.23
C LEU A 307 7.11 -0.94 -6.63
N THR A 308 8.00 -1.38 -7.53
CA THR A 308 7.69 -1.52 -8.96
C THR A 308 7.40 -2.95 -9.37
N THR A 309 7.90 -3.94 -8.64
CA THR A 309 7.73 -5.38 -8.92
C THR A 309 7.43 -6.21 -7.65
N PRO A 310 6.40 -5.84 -6.87
CA PRO A 310 6.15 -6.37 -5.52
C PRO A 310 6.00 -7.89 -5.48
N ILE A 311 5.26 -8.49 -6.43
CA ILE A 311 5.05 -9.95 -6.45
C ILE A 311 6.37 -10.70 -6.65
N LYS A 312 7.19 -10.25 -7.59
CA LYS A 312 8.49 -10.87 -7.87
C LYS A 312 9.38 -10.77 -6.62
N MET A 313 9.51 -9.58 -6.05
CA MET A 313 10.31 -9.38 -4.84
C MET A 313 9.80 -10.20 -3.65
N ALA A 314 8.49 -10.21 -3.40
CA ALA A 314 7.89 -10.96 -2.29
C ALA A 314 8.18 -12.47 -2.39
N LEU A 315 8.09 -13.05 -3.59
CA LEU A 315 8.38 -14.46 -3.82
C LEU A 315 9.87 -14.77 -3.67
N HIS A 316 10.76 -13.95 -4.24
CA HIS A 316 12.20 -14.11 -4.05
C HIS A 316 12.58 -14.04 -2.57
N TRP A 317 11.99 -13.10 -1.83
CA TRP A 317 12.20 -12.95 -0.40
C TRP A 317 11.65 -14.14 0.41
N PHE A 318 10.45 -14.61 0.08
CA PHE A 318 9.80 -15.73 0.75
C PHE A 318 10.57 -17.05 0.56
N CYS A 319 11.01 -17.36 -0.67
CA CYS A 319 11.76 -18.59 -0.95
C CYS A 319 13.09 -18.65 -0.19
N LYS A 320 13.73 -17.51 0.06
CA LYS A 320 15.00 -17.44 0.81
C LYS A 320 14.83 -17.60 2.32
N ARG A 321 13.69 -17.19 2.89
CA ARG A 321 13.48 -17.17 4.35
C ARG A 321 12.56 -18.27 4.87
N SER A 322 11.84 -18.95 3.99
CA SER A 322 10.95 -20.06 4.35
C SER A 322 11.71 -21.39 4.42
N LEU A 323 11.03 -22.42 4.92
CA LEU A 323 11.52 -23.81 4.92
C LEU A 323 11.78 -24.37 3.51
N LEU A 324 11.41 -23.62 2.46
CA LEU A 324 11.62 -23.96 1.06
C LEU A 324 13.00 -23.50 0.55
N SER A 325 13.82 -22.92 1.42
CA SER A 325 15.20 -22.53 1.10
C SER A 325 15.99 -23.74 0.59
N GLY A 326 16.41 -23.72 -0.66
CA GLY A 326 17.21 -24.77 -1.29
C GLY A 326 16.41 -25.91 -1.96
N SER A 327 15.08 -25.95 -1.82
CA SER A 327 14.24 -26.97 -2.49
C SER A 327 13.54 -26.45 -3.75
N LEU A 328 13.39 -25.13 -3.88
CA LEU A 328 12.78 -24.47 -5.05
C LEU A 328 13.83 -23.80 -5.92
N ASP A 329 13.75 -24.04 -7.23
CA ASP A 329 14.50 -23.28 -8.21
C ASP A 329 13.92 -21.85 -8.34
N HIS A 330 14.75 -20.85 -8.05
CA HIS A 330 14.38 -19.44 -8.15
C HIS A 330 14.01 -19.02 -9.58
N SER A 331 14.49 -19.73 -10.60
CA SER A 331 14.15 -19.46 -12.00
C SER A 331 12.65 -19.65 -12.30
N LEU A 332 11.95 -20.44 -11.49
CA LEU A 332 10.50 -20.67 -11.62
C LEU A 332 9.69 -19.41 -11.28
N ILE A 333 10.20 -18.53 -10.42
CA ILE A 333 9.55 -17.27 -10.05
C ILE A 333 9.42 -16.37 -11.29
N ASP A 334 10.43 -16.39 -12.17
CA ASP A 334 10.44 -15.65 -13.42
C ASP A 334 9.56 -16.27 -14.51
N GLN A 335 9.12 -17.51 -14.31
CA GLN A 335 8.35 -18.31 -15.27
C GLN A 335 6.92 -18.57 -14.82
N ILE A 336 6.42 -17.86 -13.82
CA ILE A 336 5.03 -18.02 -13.35
C ILE A 336 4.08 -17.74 -14.51
N PRO A 337 3.22 -18.71 -14.88
CA PRO A 337 2.35 -18.56 -16.04
C PRO A 337 1.28 -17.50 -15.78
N GLY A 338 0.99 -16.72 -16.82
CA GLY A 338 -0.10 -15.77 -16.80
C GLY A 338 0.27 -14.31 -17.01
N ARG A 339 -0.67 -13.43 -16.68
CA ARG A 339 -0.52 -11.98 -16.77
C ARG A 339 -1.10 -11.35 -15.51
N GLN A 340 -0.44 -10.33 -14.97
CA GLN A 340 -0.87 -9.66 -13.73
C GLN A 340 -2.29 -9.05 -13.80
N ASN A 341 -2.74 -8.69 -15.01
CA ASN A 341 -4.08 -8.13 -15.23
C ASN A 341 -5.16 -9.20 -15.40
N ASP A 342 -4.80 -10.48 -15.53
CA ASP A 342 -5.73 -11.58 -15.73
C ASP A 342 -5.84 -12.45 -14.48
N ARG A 343 -6.89 -12.19 -13.70
CA ARG A 343 -7.19 -12.90 -12.44
C ARG A 343 -7.45 -14.40 -12.61
N LYS A 344 -7.65 -14.89 -13.84
CA LYS A 344 -7.81 -16.34 -14.12
C LYS A 344 -6.47 -17.06 -14.23
N THR A 345 -5.37 -16.31 -14.29
CA THR A 345 -4.02 -16.86 -14.34
C THR A 345 -3.38 -16.82 -12.96
N LEU A 346 -2.47 -17.75 -12.68
CA LEU A 346 -1.80 -17.85 -11.38
C LEU A 346 -1.10 -16.53 -11.01
N LEU A 347 -0.40 -15.91 -11.96
CA LEU A 347 0.25 -14.62 -11.73
C LEU A 347 -0.74 -13.49 -11.40
N GLY A 348 -1.89 -13.46 -12.08
CA GLY A 348 -2.91 -12.43 -11.84
C GLY A 348 -3.69 -12.67 -10.53
N GLU A 349 -3.88 -13.92 -10.13
CA GLU A 349 -4.47 -14.26 -8.83
C GLU A 349 -3.54 -13.84 -7.69
N LEU A 350 -2.25 -14.16 -7.75
CA LEU A 350 -1.25 -13.70 -6.77
C LEU A 350 -1.22 -12.17 -6.66
N ASN A 351 -1.24 -11.49 -7.81
CA ASN A 351 -1.30 -10.03 -7.84
C ASN A 351 -2.57 -9.48 -7.17
N TRP A 352 -3.72 -10.11 -7.42
CA TRP A 352 -4.99 -9.69 -6.83
C TRP A 352 -5.04 -9.91 -5.31
N ILE A 353 -4.56 -11.06 -4.84
CA ILE A 353 -4.43 -11.36 -3.41
C ILE A 353 -3.51 -10.34 -2.74
N PHE A 354 -2.35 -10.05 -3.36
CA PHE A 354 -1.41 -9.07 -2.82
C PHE A 354 -2.06 -7.69 -2.67
N THR A 355 -2.74 -7.19 -3.71
CA THR A 355 -3.46 -5.91 -3.64
C THR A 355 -4.51 -5.91 -2.52
N ALA A 356 -5.30 -6.98 -2.40
CA ALA A 356 -6.31 -7.07 -1.36
C ALA A 356 -5.71 -7.03 0.05
N ILE A 357 -4.59 -7.73 0.28
CA ILE A 357 -3.89 -7.74 1.57
C ILE A 357 -3.31 -6.35 1.86
N THR A 358 -2.61 -5.73 0.91
CA THR A 358 -1.97 -4.42 1.13
C THR A 358 -3.01 -3.32 1.38
N ASP A 359 -4.11 -3.31 0.62
CA ASP A 359 -5.19 -2.34 0.81
C ASP A 359 -5.88 -2.54 2.16
N THR A 360 -6.12 -3.80 2.56
CA THR A 360 -6.70 -4.13 3.86
C THR A 360 -5.80 -3.68 5.02
N ILE A 361 -4.49 -3.84 4.90
CA ILE A 361 -3.54 -3.35 5.91
C ILE A 361 -3.60 -1.82 5.99
N ALA A 362 -3.56 -1.13 4.84
CA ALA A 362 -3.62 0.33 4.79
C ALA A 362 -4.91 0.87 5.43
N TRP A 363 -6.07 0.31 5.06
CA TRP A 363 -7.38 0.70 5.57
C TRP A 363 -7.51 0.53 7.09
N ASN A 364 -6.93 -0.53 7.64
CA ASN A 364 -7.02 -0.82 9.07
C ASN A 364 -6.01 -0.05 9.93
N VAL A 365 -4.88 0.38 9.35
CA VAL A 365 -3.78 1.02 10.11
C VAL A 365 -3.81 2.54 9.97
N LEU A 366 -4.17 3.08 8.81
CA LEU A 366 -4.12 4.51 8.56
C LEU A 366 -5.40 5.22 9.01
N PRO A 367 -5.30 6.47 9.49
CA PRO A 367 -6.48 7.31 9.72
C PRO A 367 -7.21 7.57 8.39
N HIS A 368 -8.55 7.59 8.42
CA HIS A 368 -9.40 7.74 7.23
C HIS A 368 -9.09 8.97 6.35
N GLY A 369 -8.55 10.06 6.92
CA GLY A 369 -8.16 11.25 6.16
C GLY A 369 -6.86 11.08 5.36
N THR A 370 -5.95 10.23 5.80
CA THR A 370 -4.65 9.99 5.16
C THR A 370 -4.78 9.00 4.01
N GLU A 371 -5.60 7.96 4.20
CA GLU A 371 -5.83 6.95 3.16
C GLU A 371 -6.49 7.52 1.90
N GLY A 372 -7.50 8.39 2.07
CA GLY A 372 -8.16 9.05 0.94
C GLY A 372 -7.27 10.01 0.15
N HIS A 373 -6.11 10.41 0.69
CA HIS A 373 -5.09 11.23 -0.01
C HIS A 373 -4.02 10.39 -0.72
N LEU A 374 -3.78 9.16 -0.23
CA LEU A 374 -2.81 8.21 -0.78
C LEU A 374 -3.42 7.26 -1.83
N SER A 375 -4.72 7.03 -1.78
CA SER A 375 -5.53 6.29 -2.77
C SER A 375 -5.83 7.12 -4.01
#